data_AF-A0A6N2D8X3-F1
#
_entry.id   AF-A0A6N2D8X3-F1
#
_cell.length_a   1.000
_cell.length_b   1.000
_cell.length_c   1.000
_cell.angle_alpha   90.00
_cell.angle_beta   90.00
_cell.angle_gamma   90.00
#
_symmetry.space_group_name_H-M   'P 1'
#
loop_
_entity.id
_entity.type
_entity.pdbx_description
1 polymer ?
#
loop_
_entity_poly.entity_id
_entity_poly.type
_entity_poly.pdbx_seq_one_letter_code
_entity_poly.pdbx_strand_id
1 'polypeptide(L)'
;MASIPRSILTALRHRHIDAAREALADWLAKTPAPADPLSAARVAQQVGLLAQAENLLSRALEHTPWDEALRCELAALLEDLGRDEDAETLRNTNTTPQVTPPPDRDTEIGPRSPEPPPPNPGAAIPNHDDIDLVRLHQLLGGREDVHARQWIDPDRGTGYAPIRKPLTPDLLRAHLHGSATLGVYPIRLDGTVTFIALDLDIGKRALEQAAGQRDATRHLRQLVHEEGLRLRASAEALGVPGILFDSGYKGRHLWILLREPLPAALAHRFGNALANHLAPTAPELFLEVFPRQAQLRGKALGNLIKIPLGIHLQTGRRACLLDDDGQPVDNPFPILHQAPRLDRETLLDLFAALGNPTPRRLHGDEPQHTEAPPGPGVRPPPPPAPFTESDFETRPALAALLRGCAVLDTLVRRGLEERRLDHPERIVLRHAMGHLPDGIDAVNYVFRRCPEIPPDALLGKRLAGSPISCARVRQRVPNVSSSVPCNCAFPNHPDQYPSPVLHAHGIPPHAPGTPPLDTEAIARSWVALQERHHRIEAELAGQRQRFIQTLEALPDQRLRVAGGTWELVRQQGLPVLQWTPDIGPEPEEP
;
A
#
# COMPACT_ATOMS: atom_id res chain seq x y z
N MET A 1 2.91 1.84 -33.12
CA MET A 1 2.08 1.19 -34.16
C MET A 1 0.61 1.50 -33.90
N ALA A 2 -0.22 1.66 -34.94
CA ALA A 2 -1.63 2.02 -34.77
C ALA A 2 -2.53 0.77 -34.67
N SER A 3 -3.52 0.81 -33.78
CA SER A 3 -4.56 -0.22 -33.64
C SER A 3 -5.75 0.07 -34.56
N ILE A 4 -6.54 -0.96 -34.89
CA ILE A 4 -7.73 -0.85 -35.75
C ILE A 4 -8.71 0.20 -35.18
N PRO A 5 -9.11 1.23 -35.95
CA PRO A 5 -10.08 2.22 -35.52
C PRO A 5 -11.39 1.60 -35.01
N ARG A 6 -11.86 2.07 -33.85
CA ARG A 6 -13.12 1.60 -33.24
C ARG A 6 -14.32 1.77 -34.17
N SER A 7 -14.31 2.74 -35.08
CA SER A 7 -15.36 2.96 -36.07
C SER A 7 -15.52 1.75 -37.01
N ILE A 8 -14.42 1.12 -37.43
CA ILE A 8 -14.44 -0.07 -38.30
C ILE A 8 -15.02 -1.27 -37.55
N LEU A 9 -14.56 -1.50 -36.32
CA LEU A 9 -15.08 -2.57 -35.46
C LEU A 9 -16.57 -2.38 -35.13
N THR A 10 -17.01 -1.12 -34.99
CA THR A 10 -18.41 -0.77 -34.75
C THR A 10 -19.26 -1.03 -36.00
N ALA A 11 -18.78 -0.67 -37.20
CA ALA A 11 -19.46 -0.97 -38.46
C ALA A 11 -19.64 -2.49 -38.66
N LEU A 12 -18.61 -3.29 -38.35
CA LEU A 12 -18.68 -4.75 -38.36
C LEU A 12 -19.71 -5.31 -37.39
N ARG A 13 -19.75 -4.78 -36.16
CA ARG A 13 -20.73 -5.17 -35.14
C ARG A 13 -22.18 -4.90 -35.59
N HIS A 14 -22.39 -3.85 -36.36
CA HIS A 14 -23.69 -3.50 -36.93
C HIS A 14 -23.96 -4.16 -38.29
N ARG A 15 -23.09 -5.09 -38.74
CA ARG A 15 -23.19 -5.81 -40.03
C ARG A 15 -23.15 -4.90 -41.26
N HIS A 16 -22.55 -3.73 -41.15
CA HIS A 16 -22.32 -2.83 -42.28
C HIS A 16 -21.01 -3.23 -43.00
N ILE A 17 -21.03 -4.38 -43.67
CA ILE A 17 -19.82 -5.02 -44.21
C ILE A 17 -19.13 -4.17 -45.29
N ASP A 18 -19.87 -3.56 -46.21
CA ASP A 18 -19.28 -2.74 -47.28
C ASP A 18 -18.61 -1.47 -46.73
N ALA A 19 -19.25 -0.79 -45.77
CA ALA A 19 -18.67 0.38 -45.10
C ALA A 19 -17.43 0.02 -44.27
N ALA A 20 -17.46 -1.13 -43.59
CA ALA A 20 -16.29 -1.64 -42.87
C ALA A 20 -15.15 -2.02 -43.83
N ARG A 21 -15.48 -2.60 -44.99
CA ARG A 21 -14.52 -2.96 -46.04
C ARG A 21 -13.80 -1.73 -46.58
N GLU A 22 -14.54 -0.69 -46.96
CA GLU A 22 -13.96 0.56 -47.49
C GLU A 22 -13.08 1.26 -46.45
N ALA A 23 -13.59 1.40 -45.22
CA ALA A 23 -12.85 2.05 -44.14
C ALA A 23 -11.59 1.28 -43.72
N LEU A 24 -11.64 -0.06 -43.73
CA LEU A 24 -10.48 -0.90 -43.44
C LEU A 24 -9.44 -0.84 -44.56
N ALA A 25 -9.87 -0.87 -45.83
CA ALA A 25 -8.96 -0.73 -46.96
C ALA A 25 -8.20 0.61 -46.94
N ASP A 26 -8.89 1.72 -46.69
CA ASP A 26 -8.29 3.05 -46.57
C ASP A 26 -7.33 3.13 -45.36
N TRP A 27 -7.69 2.52 -44.23
CA TRP A 27 -6.85 2.49 -43.06
C TRP A 27 -5.58 1.65 -43.26
N LEU A 28 -5.68 0.47 -43.88
CA LEU A 28 -4.54 -0.40 -44.18
C LEU A 28 -3.60 0.23 -45.22
N ALA A 29 -4.12 1.01 -46.16
CA ALA A 29 -3.29 1.77 -47.11
C ALA A 29 -2.43 2.83 -46.38
N LYS A 30 -2.95 3.45 -45.31
CA LYS A 30 -2.23 4.42 -44.48
C LYS A 30 -1.36 3.76 -43.40
N THR A 31 -1.67 2.52 -43.02
CA THR A 31 -1.05 1.80 -41.90
C THR A 31 -0.60 0.41 -42.36
N PRO A 32 0.50 0.29 -43.12
CA PRO A 32 0.96 -0.98 -43.68
C PRO A 32 1.57 -1.94 -42.63
N ALA A 33 1.79 -1.50 -41.38
CA ALA A 33 2.31 -2.30 -40.28
C ALA A 33 1.51 -2.01 -38.98
N PRO A 34 0.34 -2.63 -38.80
CA PRO A 34 -0.51 -2.41 -37.63
C PRO A 34 0.13 -2.99 -36.36
N ALA A 35 -0.31 -2.51 -35.18
CA ALA A 35 0.20 -2.98 -33.89
C ALA A 35 -0.10 -4.46 -33.61
N ASP A 36 -1.17 -4.97 -34.23
CA ASP A 36 -1.60 -6.37 -34.16
C ASP A 36 -1.98 -6.83 -35.57
N PRO A 37 -1.02 -7.39 -36.33
CA PRO A 37 -1.23 -7.90 -37.69
C PRO A 37 -2.23 -9.05 -37.76
N LEU A 38 -2.27 -9.92 -36.74
CA LEU A 38 -3.17 -11.07 -36.68
C LEU A 38 -4.63 -10.60 -36.57
N SER A 39 -4.92 -9.68 -35.66
CA SER A 39 -6.27 -9.10 -35.54
C SER A 39 -6.66 -8.31 -36.79
N ALA A 40 -5.74 -7.56 -37.39
CA ALA A 40 -6.01 -6.82 -38.63
C ALA A 40 -6.32 -7.75 -39.81
N ALA A 41 -5.59 -8.87 -39.94
CA ALA A 41 -5.82 -9.88 -40.96
C ALA A 41 -7.19 -10.56 -40.79
N ARG A 42 -7.59 -10.93 -39.57
CA ARG A 42 -8.92 -11.50 -39.29
C ARG A 42 -10.06 -10.56 -39.67
N VAL A 43 -9.92 -9.28 -39.33
CA VAL A 43 -10.90 -8.26 -39.69
C VAL A 43 -10.95 -8.09 -41.21
N ALA A 44 -9.80 -8.13 -41.90
CA ALA A 44 -9.73 -8.09 -43.36
C ALA A 44 -10.41 -9.31 -44.01
N GLN A 45 -10.22 -10.52 -43.48
CA GLN A 45 -10.92 -11.72 -43.94
C GLN A 45 -12.44 -11.59 -43.79
N GLN A 46 -12.91 -11.09 -42.64
CA GLN A 46 -14.34 -10.91 -42.37
C GLN A 46 -15.05 -9.94 -43.34
N VAL A 47 -14.32 -8.97 -43.89
CA VAL A 47 -14.84 -8.02 -44.88
C VAL A 47 -14.49 -8.38 -46.33
N GLY A 48 -13.86 -9.54 -46.56
CA GLY A 48 -13.50 -10.02 -47.91
C GLY A 48 -12.26 -9.40 -48.53
N LEU A 49 -11.39 -8.75 -47.74
CA LEU A 49 -10.09 -8.21 -48.18
C LEU A 49 -8.97 -9.26 -48.05
N LEU A 50 -9.12 -10.38 -48.78
CA LEU A 50 -8.26 -11.56 -48.62
C LEU A 50 -6.80 -11.29 -49.00
N ALA A 51 -6.55 -10.53 -50.07
CA ALA A 51 -5.18 -10.19 -50.49
C ALA A 51 -4.45 -9.32 -49.45
N GLN A 52 -5.19 -8.41 -48.78
CA GLN A 52 -4.63 -7.60 -47.71
C GLN A 52 -4.38 -8.42 -46.45
N ALA A 53 -5.25 -9.40 -46.14
CA ALA A 53 -5.06 -10.32 -45.03
C ALA A 53 -3.81 -11.20 -45.23
N GLU A 54 -3.62 -11.74 -46.44
CA GLU A 54 -2.44 -12.53 -46.80
C GLU A 54 -1.16 -11.70 -46.65
N ASN A 55 -1.14 -10.49 -47.22
CA ASN A 55 0.03 -9.60 -47.14
C ASN A 55 0.38 -9.22 -45.69
N LEU A 56 -0.61 -8.96 -44.83
CA LEU A 56 -0.39 -8.66 -43.42
C LEU A 56 0.25 -9.84 -42.68
N LEU A 57 -0.25 -11.05 -42.90
CA LEU A 57 0.25 -12.26 -42.24
C LEU A 57 1.63 -12.65 -42.76
N SER A 58 1.86 -12.64 -44.07
CA SER A 58 3.15 -12.95 -44.69
C SER A 58 4.25 -12.00 -44.21
N ARG A 59 3.99 -10.69 -44.21
CA ARG A 59 4.97 -9.69 -43.72
C ARG A 59 5.22 -9.78 -42.23
N ALA A 60 4.19 -10.08 -41.43
CA ALA A 60 4.39 -10.30 -40.00
C ALA A 60 5.28 -11.53 -39.78
N LEU A 61 5.04 -12.61 -40.53
CA LEU A 61 5.80 -13.84 -40.44
C LEU A 61 7.26 -13.72 -40.92
N GLU A 62 7.55 -12.84 -41.89
CA GLU A 62 8.95 -12.49 -42.26
C GLU A 62 9.75 -11.95 -41.07
N HIS A 63 9.10 -11.21 -40.16
CA HIS A 63 9.75 -10.57 -39.00
C HIS A 63 9.72 -11.46 -37.75
N THR A 64 8.73 -12.34 -37.66
CA THR A 64 8.61 -13.32 -36.58
C THR A 64 8.38 -14.74 -37.12
N PRO A 65 9.37 -15.36 -37.80
CA PRO A 65 9.20 -16.68 -38.43
C PRO A 65 8.82 -17.80 -37.45
N TRP A 66 9.05 -17.60 -36.15
CA TRP A 66 8.72 -18.53 -35.06
C TRP A 66 7.30 -18.34 -34.50
N ASP A 67 6.52 -17.36 -34.96
CA ASP A 67 5.14 -17.15 -34.47
C ASP A 67 4.20 -18.20 -35.09
N GLU A 68 3.78 -19.17 -34.27
CA GLU A 68 2.91 -20.27 -34.69
C GLU A 68 1.49 -19.80 -34.99
N ALA A 69 0.99 -18.77 -34.31
CA ALA A 69 -0.36 -18.26 -34.53
C ALA A 69 -0.48 -17.56 -35.88
N LEU A 70 0.54 -16.78 -36.26
CA LEU A 70 0.61 -16.17 -37.59
C LEU A 70 0.77 -17.24 -38.69
N ARG A 71 1.56 -18.29 -38.47
CA ARG A 71 1.69 -19.43 -39.39
C ARG A 71 0.37 -20.17 -39.59
N CYS A 72 -0.31 -20.53 -38.51
CA CYS A 72 -1.60 -21.22 -38.57
C CYS A 72 -2.67 -20.38 -39.27
N GLU A 73 -2.73 -19.07 -39.00
CA GLU A 73 -3.72 -18.19 -39.63
C GLU A 73 -3.46 -18.00 -41.13
N LEU A 74 -2.19 -17.87 -41.54
CA LEU A 74 -1.83 -17.77 -42.96
C LEU A 74 -2.08 -19.09 -43.69
N ALA A 75 -1.78 -20.23 -43.07
CA ALA A 75 -2.09 -21.54 -43.63
C ALA A 75 -3.60 -21.74 -43.84
N ALA A 76 -4.42 -21.37 -42.86
CA ALA A 76 -5.87 -21.42 -42.99
C ALA A 76 -6.40 -20.51 -44.11
N LEU A 77 -5.85 -19.31 -44.26
CA LEU A 77 -6.21 -18.40 -45.35
C LEU A 77 -5.83 -18.96 -46.73
N LEU A 78 -4.68 -19.64 -46.84
CA LEU A 78 -4.22 -20.27 -48.08
C LEU A 78 -5.11 -21.46 -48.46
N GLU A 79 -5.55 -22.27 -47.50
CA GLU A 79 -6.56 -23.33 -47.70
C GLU A 79 -7.88 -22.75 -48.21
N ASP A 80 -8.37 -21.67 -47.60
CA ASP A 80 -9.59 -20.98 -48.03
C ASP A 80 -9.48 -20.40 -49.47
N LEU A 81 -8.25 -20.11 -49.92
CA LEU A 81 -7.94 -19.65 -51.28
C LEU A 81 -7.65 -20.80 -52.26
N GLY A 82 -7.71 -22.06 -51.82
CA GLY A 82 -7.44 -23.26 -52.63
C GLY A 82 -5.96 -23.51 -52.91
N ARG A 83 -5.06 -23.03 -52.05
CA ARG A 83 -3.60 -23.18 -52.14
C ARG A 83 -3.08 -24.17 -51.09
N ASP A 84 -3.62 -25.39 -51.11
CA ASP A 84 -3.39 -26.40 -50.08
C ASP A 84 -1.91 -26.81 -49.94
N GLU A 85 -1.16 -26.89 -51.05
CA GLU A 85 0.27 -27.22 -51.04
C GLU A 85 1.11 -26.14 -50.32
N ASP A 86 0.76 -24.86 -50.50
CA ASP A 86 1.43 -23.74 -49.82
C ASP A 86 1.11 -23.75 -48.32
N ALA A 87 -0.14 -24.05 -47.96
CA ALA A 87 -0.57 -24.16 -46.56
C ALA A 87 0.13 -25.33 -45.84
N GLU A 88 0.22 -26.50 -46.49
CA GLU A 88 0.92 -27.66 -45.95
C GLU A 88 2.41 -27.40 -45.79
N THR A 89 3.04 -26.75 -46.78
CA THR A 89 4.44 -26.31 -46.70
C THR A 89 4.65 -25.40 -45.50
N LEU A 90 3.76 -24.41 -45.30
CA LEU A 90 3.86 -23.46 -44.20
C LEU A 90 3.72 -24.12 -42.83
N ARG A 91 2.79 -25.08 -42.68
CA ARG A 91 2.59 -25.88 -41.46
C ARG A 91 3.79 -26.78 -41.14
N ASN A 92 4.49 -27.27 -42.16
CA ASN A 92 5.65 -28.15 -42.02
C ASN A 92 6.98 -27.40 -41.82
N THR A 93 6.99 -26.07 -41.88
CA THR A 93 8.19 -25.26 -41.63
C THR A 93 8.54 -25.25 -40.13
N ASN A 94 9.55 -26.03 -39.75
CA ASN A 94 10.12 -26.06 -38.39
C ASN A 94 11.05 -24.87 -38.16
N THR A 95 10.55 -23.76 -37.64
CA THR A 95 11.35 -22.60 -37.18
C THR A 95 11.58 -22.66 -35.67
N THR A 96 12.37 -23.63 -35.22
CA THR A 96 12.93 -23.66 -33.85
C THR A 96 14.22 -22.83 -33.81
N PRO A 97 14.48 -21.98 -32.78
CA PRO A 97 15.76 -21.30 -32.64
C PRO A 97 16.88 -22.33 -32.41
N GLN A 98 17.83 -22.45 -33.33
CA GLN A 98 19.06 -23.22 -33.09
C GLN A 98 19.97 -22.43 -32.15
N VAL A 99 19.98 -22.81 -30.87
CA VAL A 99 21.09 -22.51 -29.96
C VAL A 99 22.08 -23.67 -30.11
N THR A 100 23.26 -23.38 -30.65
CA THR A 100 24.38 -24.33 -30.67
C THR A 100 24.90 -24.53 -29.24
N PRO A 101 25.07 -25.78 -28.76
CA PRO A 101 25.68 -26.03 -27.46
C PRO A 101 27.21 -25.86 -27.55
N PRO A 102 27.88 -25.38 -26.48
CA PRO A 102 29.33 -25.38 -26.42
C PRO A 102 29.86 -26.82 -26.27
N PRO A 103 31.14 -27.08 -26.64
CA PRO A 103 31.63 -28.44 -26.79
C PRO A 103 31.82 -29.16 -25.46
N ASP A 104 31.66 -30.47 -25.53
CA ASP A 104 31.74 -31.46 -24.46
C ASP A 104 32.86 -31.19 -23.45
N ARG A 105 32.46 -31.08 -22.18
CA ARG A 105 33.30 -31.53 -21.08
C ARG A 105 32.56 -32.67 -20.40
N ASP A 106 33.12 -33.86 -20.61
CA ASP A 106 32.84 -35.06 -19.84
C ASP A 106 32.87 -34.74 -18.35
N THR A 107 31.69 -34.59 -17.75
CA THR A 107 31.52 -34.77 -16.31
C THR A 107 30.23 -35.54 -16.09
N GLU A 108 30.41 -36.69 -15.46
CA GLU A 108 29.47 -37.72 -15.08
C GLU A 108 28.04 -37.22 -14.80
N ILE A 109 27.09 -37.94 -15.38
CA ILE A 109 25.65 -37.80 -15.16
C ILE A 109 25.36 -38.04 -13.68
N GLY A 110 25.22 -36.95 -12.90
CA GLY A 110 24.53 -36.95 -11.62
C GLY A 110 23.01 -37.07 -11.84
N PRO A 111 22.26 -37.67 -10.91
CA PRO A 111 20.83 -37.90 -11.07
C PRO A 111 20.08 -36.59 -11.27
N ARG A 112 19.15 -36.57 -12.24
CA ARG A 112 18.16 -35.50 -12.45
C ARG A 112 17.59 -35.08 -11.09
N SER A 113 17.56 -33.76 -10.84
CA SER A 113 16.87 -33.18 -9.69
C SER A 113 15.47 -33.81 -9.58
N PRO A 114 15.10 -34.32 -8.39
CA PRO A 114 13.82 -34.99 -8.23
C PRO A 114 12.67 -34.01 -8.48
N GLU A 115 11.61 -34.55 -9.07
CA GLU A 115 10.28 -33.94 -9.14
C GLU A 115 9.96 -33.25 -7.81
N PRO A 116 9.51 -31.97 -7.79
CA PRO A 116 8.91 -31.39 -6.60
C PRO A 116 7.80 -32.34 -6.17
N PRO A 117 7.87 -32.94 -4.97
CA PRO A 117 6.82 -33.84 -4.54
C PRO A 117 5.49 -33.07 -4.57
N PRO A 118 4.39 -33.68 -5.05
CA PRO A 118 3.09 -33.04 -4.97
C PRO A 118 2.86 -32.61 -3.52
N PRO A 119 2.54 -31.32 -3.24
CA PRO A 119 2.38 -30.86 -1.88
C PRO A 119 1.33 -31.71 -1.18
N ASN A 120 1.74 -32.35 -0.10
CA ASN A 120 0.94 -33.32 0.64
C ASN A 120 -0.40 -32.67 1.01
N PRO A 121 -1.56 -33.21 0.58
CA PRO A 121 -2.89 -32.65 0.88
C PRO A 121 -3.21 -32.54 2.38
N GLY A 122 -2.33 -33.04 3.25
CA GLY A 122 -2.41 -32.92 4.70
C GLY A 122 -1.12 -32.46 5.39
N ALA A 123 -0.21 -31.75 4.71
CA ALA A 123 0.95 -31.18 5.40
C ALA A 123 0.46 -30.36 6.60
N ALA A 124 0.81 -30.81 7.81
CA ALA A 124 0.47 -30.11 9.04
C ALA A 124 1.12 -28.72 8.97
N ILE A 125 0.35 -27.67 9.26
CA ILE A 125 0.99 -26.39 9.50
C ILE A 125 1.88 -26.57 10.75
N PRO A 126 3.13 -26.08 10.73
CA PRO A 126 3.96 -26.09 11.92
C PRO A 126 3.25 -25.41 13.09
N ASN A 127 3.67 -25.77 14.31
CA ASN A 127 3.19 -25.09 15.49
C ASN A 127 3.39 -23.58 15.34
N HIS A 128 2.31 -22.85 15.62
CA HIS A 128 2.26 -21.39 15.63
C HIS A 128 1.69 -20.93 16.97
N ASP A 129 2.20 -19.81 17.46
CA ASP A 129 1.73 -19.19 18.69
C ASP A 129 0.74 -18.04 18.40
N ASP A 130 0.25 -17.37 19.46
CA ASP A 130 -0.65 -16.23 19.30
C ASP A 130 0.05 -15.00 18.69
N ILE A 131 1.37 -14.87 18.86
CA ILE A 131 2.16 -13.77 18.28
C ILE A 131 2.20 -13.92 16.76
N ASP A 132 2.39 -15.15 16.26
CA ASP A 132 2.32 -15.48 14.83
C ASP A 132 0.98 -15.05 14.24
N LEU A 133 -0.12 -15.37 14.92
CA LEU A 133 -1.48 -15.04 14.48
C LEU A 133 -1.72 -13.53 14.44
N VAL A 134 -1.27 -12.81 15.47
CA VAL A 134 -1.40 -11.35 15.54
C VAL A 134 -0.55 -10.67 14.45
N ARG A 135 0.66 -11.18 14.17
CA ARG A 135 1.51 -10.66 13.09
C ARG A 135 0.93 -10.97 11.72
N LEU A 136 0.43 -12.18 11.49
CA LEU A 136 -0.25 -12.55 10.24
C LEU A 136 -1.47 -11.67 10.00
N HIS A 137 -2.25 -11.37 11.05
CA HIS A 137 -3.37 -10.45 10.97
C HIS A 137 -2.94 -9.02 10.59
N GLN A 138 -1.78 -8.54 11.07
CA GLN A 138 -1.28 -7.21 10.71
C GLN A 138 -0.77 -7.12 9.28
N LEU A 139 -0.13 -8.19 8.80
CA LEU A 139 0.45 -8.25 7.46
C LEU A 139 -0.62 -8.44 6.39
N LEU A 140 -1.54 -9.37 6.63
CA LEU A 140 -2.48 -9.89 5.61
C LEU A 140 -3.93 -9.53 5.93
N GLY A 141 -4.18 -8.81 7.02
CA GLY A 141 -5.49 -8.24 7.32
C GLY A 141 -5.88 -7.17 6.33
N GLY A 142 -7.19 -6.99 6.18
CA GLY A 142 -7.75 -5.92 5.35
C GLY A 142 -8.82 -5.15 6.13
N ARG A 143 -10.00 -5.04 5.54
CA ARG A 143 -11.16 -4.37 6.11
C ARG A 143 -11.57 -4.95 7.47
N GLU A 144 -11.70 -4.08 8.46
CA GLU A 144 -11.77 -4.48 9.87
C GLU A 144 -13.17 -4.96 10.33
N ASP A 145 -14.23 -4.66 9.57
CA ASP A 145 -15.62 -5.01 9.93
C ASP A 145 -16.16 -6.25 9.19
N VAL A 146 -15.35 -6.89 8.34
CA VAL A 146 -15.78 -8.00 7.49
C VAL A 146 -14.61 -8.88 7.06
N HIS A 147 -14.82 -10.19 7.10
CA HIS A 147 -13.98 -11.17 6.42
C HIS A 147 -14.83 -12.02 5.47
N ALA A 148 -14.22 -12.84 4.63
CA ALA A 148 -14.95 -13.82 3.84
C ALA A 148 -14.64 -15.24 4.29
N ARG A 149 -15.59 -16.15 4.05
CA ARG A 149 -15.43 -17.58 4.28
C ARG A 149 -15.74 -18.34 2.99
N GLN A 150 -14.87 -19.29 2.62
CA GLN A 150 -15.12 -20.20 1.52
C GLN A 150 -16.26 -21.15 1.91
N TRP A 151 -17.15 -21.40 0.96
CA TRP A 151 -18.16 -22.43 1.04
C TRP A 151 -18.03 -23.38 -0.15
N ILE A 152 -18.47 -24.61 0.04
CA ILE A 152 -18.61 -25.61 -1.01
C ILE A 152 -20.02 -26.18 -0.90
N ASP A 153 -20.66 -26.32 -2.04
CA ASP A 153 -22.00 -26.84 -2.20
C ASP A 153 -21.96 -27.83 -3.39
N PRO A 154 -22.44 -29.07 -3.22
CA PRO A 154 -22.40 -30.08 -4.28
C PRO A 154 -23.06 -29.63 -5.59
N ASP A 155 -24.11 -28.81 -5.52
CA ASP A 155 -24.91 -28.40 -6.66
C ASP A 155 -24.50 -27.01 -7.18
N ARG A 156 -24.12 -26.11 -6.27
CA ARG A 156 -23.79 -24.69 -6.58
C ARG A 156 -22.30 -24.45 -6.78
N GLY A 157 -21.45 -25.46 -6.58
CA GLY A 157 -20.01 -25.37 -6.71
C GLY A 157 -19.33 -24.78 -5.47
N THR A 158 -18.27 -23.99 -5.66
CA THR A 158 -17.57 -23.32 -4.56
C THR A 158 -17.56 -21.82 -4.74
N GLY A 159 -17.49 -21.08 -3.63
CA GLY A 159 -17.38 -19.63 -3.64
C GLY A 159 -17.02 -19.10 -2.28
N TYR A 160 -17.15 -17.78 -2.12
CA TYR A 160 -16.93 -17.09 -0.86
C TYR A 160 -18.16 -16.28 -0.45
N ALA A 161 -18.42 -16.20 0.85
CA ALA A 161 -19.47 -15.38 1.42
C ALA A 161 -18.89 -14.37 2.41
N PRO A 162 -19.32 -13.10 2.38
CA PRO A 162 -18.91 -12.11 3.37
C PRO A 162 -19.57 -12.39 4.72
N ILE A 163 -18.74 -12.42 5.77
CA ILE A 163 -19.15 -12.49 7.18
C ILE A 163 -18.87 -11.12 7.80
N ARG A 164 -19.94 -10.39 8.16
CA ARG A 164 -19.87 -9.03 8.75
C ARG A 164 -19.42 -9.06 10.21
N LYS A 165 -18.23 -9.61 10.43
CA LYS A 165 -17.52 -9.67 11.70
C LYS A 165 -16.03 -9.44 11.44
N PRO A 166 -15.30 -8.85 12.40
CA PRO A 166 -13.85 -8.72 12.30
C PRO A 166 -13.17 -10.07 12.09
N LEU A 167 -12.08 -10.07 11.33
CA LEU A 167 -11.12 -11.17 11.34
C LEU A 167 -10.39 -11.16 12.70
N THR A 168 -10.28 -12.30 13.36
CA THR A 168 -9.62 -12.43 14.68
C THR A 168 -8.49 -13.46 14.63
N PRO A 169 -7.54 -13.45 15.60
CA PRO A 169 -6.54 -14.50 15.74
C PRO A 169 -7.14 -15.92 15.76
N ASP A 170 -8.25 -16.14 16.47
CA ASP A 170 -8.93 -17.45 16.49
C ASP A 170 -9.43 -17.90 15.11
N LEU A 171 -9.96 -16.96 14.33
CA LEU A 171 -10.39 -17.25 12.96
C LEU A 171 -9.19 -17.58 12.07
N LEU A 172 -8.06 -16.89 12.26
CA LEU A 172 -6.80 -17.23 11.58
C LEU A 172 -6.29 -18.61 12.02
N ARG A 173 -6.36 -18.95 13.30
CA ARG A 173 -6.01 -20.29 13.80
C ARG A 173 -6.86 -21.37 13.12
N ALA A 174 -8.17 -21.16 13.04
CA ALA A 174 -9.09 -22.05 12.30
C ALA A 174 -8.73 -22.13 10.80
N HIS A 175 -8.29 -21.02 10.21
CA HIS A 175 -7.82 -20.98 8.83
C HIS A 175 -6.58 -21.84 8.59
N LEU A 176 -5.58 -21.69 9.44
CA LEU A 176 -4.32 -22.42 9.36
C LEU A 176 -4.54 -23.93 9.62
N HIS A 177 -5.40 -24.29 10.57
CA HIS A 177 -5.79 -25.68 10.81
C HIS A 177 -6.69 -26.28 9.72
N GLY A 178 -7.23 -25.46 8.81
CA GLY A 178 -8.10 -25.91 7.73
C GLY A 178 -9.55 -26.20 8.15
N SER A 179 -9.95 -25.87 9.38
CA SER A 179 -11.35 -25.95 9.81
C SER A 179 -12.21 -24.81 9.24
N ALA A 180 -11.57 -23.76 8.71
CA ALA A 180 -12.18 -22.76 7.86
C ALA A 180 -11.22 -22.34 6.73
N THR A 181 -11.75 -21.81 5.64
CA THR A 181 -10.94 -21.15 4.61
C THR A 181 -11.41 -19.71 4.51
N LEU A 182 -10.52 -18.76 4.81
CA LEU A 182 -10.86 -17.36 4.99
C LEU A 182 -10.24 -16.52 3.88
N GLY A 183 -10.88 -15.38 3.62
CA GLY A 183 -10.37 -14.34 2.73
C GLY A 183 -10.60 -12.95 3.32
N VAL A 184 -9.91 -11.96 2.76
CA VAL A 184 -9.94 -10.57 3.19
C VAL A 184 -10.29 -9.63 2.05
N TYR A 185 -10.96 -8.53 2.40
CA TYR A 185 -11.16 -7.39 1.52
C TYR A 185 -10.03 -6.40 1.79
N PRO A 186 -9.10 -6.13 0.84
CA PRO A 186 -7.85 -5.41 1.16
C PRO A 186 -8.05 -3.99 1.70
N ILE A 187 -9.08 -3.28 1.22
CA ILE A 187 -9.30 -1.86 1.53
C ILE A 187 -9.92 -1.70 2.92
N ARG A 188 -9.17 -1.11 3.84
CA ARG A 188 -9.55 -0.79 5.21
C ARG A 188 -10.66 0.25 5.30
N LEU A 189 -11.25 0.41 6.48
CA LEU A 189 -12.33 1.38 6.74
C LEU A 189 -11.92 2.84 6.50
N ASP A 190 -10.63 3.15 6.55
CA ASP A 190 -10.05 4.47 6.26
C ASP A 190 -9.59 4.63 4.80
N GLY A 191 -9.86 3.66 3.93
CA GLY A 191 -9.47 3.70 2.51
C GLY A 191 -8.00 3.39 2.25
N THR A 192 -7.28 2.86 3.23
CA THR A 192 -5.89 2.41 3.08
C THR A 192 -5.78 0.90 2.85
N VAL A 193 -4.59 0.41 2.48
CA VAL A 193 -4.23 -1.01 2.40
C VAL A 193 -2.89 -1.25 3.08
N THR A 194 -2.66 -2.47 3.57
CA THR A 194 -1.41 -2.92 4.20
C THR A 194 -0.56 -3.81 3.29
N PHE A 195 -1.08 -4.19 2.13
CA PHE A 195 -0.40 -5.00 1.14
C PHE A 195 -0.92 -4.69 -0.27
N ILE A 196 -0.15 -5.12 -1.27
CA ILE A 196 -0.54 -5.25 -2.67
C ILE A 196 -0.37 -6.73 -3.02
N ALA A 197 -1.29 -7.31 -3.78
CA ALA A 197 -1.11 -8.68 -4.27
C ALA A 197 -1.32 -8.77 -5.78
N LEU A 198 -0.49 -9.58 -6.44
CA LEU A 198 -0.65 -9.99 -7.83
C LEU A 198 -1.10 -11.45 -7.84
N ASP A 199 -2.31 -11.69 -8.34
CA ASP A 199 -2.92 -13.02 -8.44
C ASP A 199 -2.75 -13.54 -9.87
N LEU A 200 -1.79 -14.44 -10.04
CA LEU A 200 -1.52 -15.13 -11.29
C LEU A 200 -2.38 -16.38 -11.37
N ASP A 201 -3.25 -16.45 -12.37
CA ASP A 201 -4.34 -17.41 -12.39
C ASP A 201 -4.52 -18.02 -13.78
N ILE A 202 -4.79 -19.33 -13.85
CA ILE A 202 -5.06 -20.01 -15.13
C ILE A 202 -6.46 -19.62 -15.62
N GLY A 203 -6.53 -19.22 -16.89
CA GLY A 203 -7.75 -18.88 -17.60
C GLY A 203 -8.74 -20.04 -17.69
N LYS A 204 -10.04 -19.70 -17.62
CA LYS A 204 -11.11 -20.70 -17.64
C LYS A 204 -11.10 -21.57 -18.90
N ARG A 205 -10.85 -20.97 -20.07
CA ARG A 205 -10.79 -21.68 -21.36
C ARG A 205 -9.65 -22.70 -21.40
N ALA A 206 -8.48 -22.35 -20.89
CA ALA A 206 -7.34 -23.26 -20.82
C ALA A 206 -7.64 -24.46 -19.89
N LEU A 207 -8.31 -24.21 -18.76
CA LEU A 207 -8.77 -25.28 -17.86
C LEU A 207 -9.82 -26.19 -18.50
N GLU A 208 -10.78 -25.61 -19.22
CA GLU A 208 -11.82 -26.38 -19.94
C GLU A 208 -11.21 -27.25 -21.05
N GLN A 209 -10.22 -26.74 -21.79
CA GLN A 209 -9.51 -27.48 -22.83
C GLN A 209 -8.63 -28.61 -22.28
N ALA A 210 -8.00 -28.39 -21.13
CA ALA A 210 -7.19 -29.40 -20.45
C ALA A 210 -8.04 -30.40 -19.64
N ALA A 211 -9.34 -30.17 -19.47
CA ALA A 211 -10.21 -31.01 -18.65
C ALA A 211 -10.22 -32.46 -19.16
N GLY A 212 -9.98 -33.42 -18.26
CA GLY A 212 -9.89 -34.84 -18.62
C GLY A 212 -8.54 -35.27 -19.24
N GLN A 213 -7.66 -34.33 -19.58
CA GLN A 213 -6.33 -34.59 -20.14
C GLN A 213 -5.25 -34.39 -19.08
N ARG A 214 -4.68 -35.49 -18.59
CA ARG A 214 -3.73 -35.47 -17.47
C ARG A 214 -2.47 -34.66 -17.80
N ASP A 215 -1.92 -34.84 -18.99
CA ASP A 215 -0.67 -34.17 -19.37
C ASP A 215 -0.87 -32.68 -19.63
N ALA A 216 -1.97 -32.29 -20.28
CA ALA A 216 -2.32 -30.88 -20.45
C ALA A 216 -2.57 -30.17 -19.10
N THR A 217 -3.26 -30.84 -18.16
CA THR A 217 -3.46 -30.30 -16.81
C THR A 217 -2.14 -30.17 -16.04
N ARG A 218 -1.23 -31.15 -16.19
CA ARG A 218 0.12 -31.10 -15.60
C ARG A 218 0.92 -29.94 -16.17
N HIS A 219 0.92 -29.78 -17.49
CA HIS A 219 1.62 -28.70 -18.17
C HIS A 219 1.14 -27.32 -17.70
N LEU A 220 -0.17 -27.07 -17.64
CA LEU A 220 -0.71 -25.80 -17.13
C LEU A 220 -0.29 -25.51 -15.67
N ARG A 221 -0.20 -26.54 -14.83
CA ARG A 221 0.27 -26.39 -13.44
C ARG A 221 1.76 -26.06 -13.35
N GLN A 222 2.56 -26.66 -14.21
CA GLN A 222 3.99 -26.34 -14.30
C GLN A 222 4.18 -24.92 -14.84
N LEU A 223 3.44 -24.55 -15.88
CA LEU A 223 3.47 -23.21 -16.48
C LEU A 223 3.14 -22.10 -15.47
N VAL A 224 2.03 -22.22 -14.73
CA VAL A 224 1.68 -21.20 -13.71
C VAL A 224 2.69 -21.14 -12.56
N HIS A 225 3.37 -22.25 -12.29
CA HIS A 225 4.39 -22.32 -11.24
C HIS A 225 5.69 -21.61 -11.69
N GLU A 226 6.21 -21.95 -12.86
CA GLU A 226 7.39 -21.32 -13.47
C GLU A 226 7.17 -19.82 -13.67
N GLU A 227 5.99 -19.44 -14.16
CA GLU A 227 5.64 -18.05 -14.37
C GLU A 227 5.54 -17.28 -13.05
N GLY A 228 5.02 -17.91 -11.98
CA GLY A 228 5.02 -17.32 -10.64
C GLY A 228 6.42 -17.01 -10.12
N LEU A 229 7.39 -17.93 -10.34
CA LEU A 229 8.79 -17.72 -9.97
C LEU A 229 9.43 -16.60 -10.79
N ARG A 230 9.17 -16.58 -12.10
CA ARG A 230 9.63 -15.51 -12.99
C ARG A 230 9.12 -14.15 -12.55
N LEU A 231 7.82 -14.03 -12.22
CA LEU A 231 7.22 -12.78 -11.75
C LEU A 231 7.87 -12.30 -10.46
N ARG A 232 8.11 -13.20 -9.50
CA ARG A 232 8.79 -12.88 -8.24
C ARG A 232 10.20 -12.37 -8.48
N ALA A 233 11.00 -13.10 -9.26
CA ALA A 233 12.38 -12.70 -9.59
C ALA A 233 12.43 -11.37 -10.35
N SER A 234 11.49 -11.15 -11.27
CA SER A 234 11.39 -9.89 -12.02
C SER A 234 10.98 -8.73 -11.12
N ALA A 235 10.05 -8.93 -10.19
CA ALA A 235 9.67 -7.93 -9.20
C ALA A 235 10.86 -7.58 -8.28
N GLU A 236 11.59 -8.58 -7.83
CA GLU A 236 12.77 -8.40 -6.98
C GLU A 236 13.89 -7.66 -7.70
N ALA A 237 14.13 -7.94 -8.99
CA ALA A 237 15.08 -7.20 -9.82
C ALA A 237 14.73 -5.71 -9.98
N LEU A 238 13.44 -5.36 -9.85
CA LEU A 238 12.95 -3.98 -9.80
C LEU A 238 13.05 -3.36 -8.40
N GLY A 239 13.51 -4.09 -7.39
CA GLY A 239 13.50 -3.66 -6.00
C GLY A 239 12.14 -3.76 -5.32
N VAL A 240 11.22 -4.56 -5.86
CA VAL A 240 9.90 -4.84 -5.26
C VAL A 240 9.94 -6.20 -4.58
N PRO A 241 10.13 -6.26 -3.24
CA PRO A 241 10.09 -7.51 -2.52
C PRO A 241 8.68 -8.12 -2.54
N GLY A 242 8.56 -9.37 -2.98
CA GLY A 242 7.29 -10.09 -3.02
C GLY A 242 7.41 -11.51 -2.47
N ILE A 243 6.43 -11.92 -1.66
CA ILE A 243 6.32 -13.27 -1.11
C ILE A 243 5.38 -14.07 -2.00
N LEU A 244 5.89 -15.16 -2.58
CA LEU A 244 5.12 -15.98 -3.49
C LEU A 244 4.46 -17.14 -2.75
N PHE A 245 3.16 -17.32 -2.99
CA PHE A 245 2.38 -18.42 -2.44
C PHE A 245 1.76 -19.27 -3.56
N ASP A 246 1.79 -20.59 -3.41
CA ASP A 246 0.82 -21.47 -4.05
C ASP A 246 -0.57 -21.16 -3.48
N SER A 247 -1.56 -20.87 -4.33
CA SER A 247 -2.93 -20.56 -3.88
C SER A 247 -3.67 -21.78 -3.31
N GLY A 248 -3.12 -22.99 -3.44
CA GLY A 248 -3.77 -24.27 -3.15
C GLY A 248 -4.76 -24.68 -4.25
N TYR A 249 -4.93 -23.87 -5.30
CA TYR A 249 -5.82 -24.18 -6.42
C TYR A 249 -5.13 -24.10 -7.78
N LYS A 250 -5.37 -23.04 -8.54
CA LYS A 250 -4.95 -22.94 -9.96
C LYS A 250 -4.05 -21.72 -10.23
N GLY A 251 -3.48 -21.14 -9.17
CA GLY A 251 -2.79 -19.86 -9.27
C GLY A 251 -1.63 -19.72 -8.29
N ARG A 252 -0.95 -18.58 -8.41
CA ARG A 252 0.13 -18.13 -7.54
C ARG A 252 -0.16 -16.70 -7.10
N HIS A 253 -0.04 -16.43 -5.81
CA HIS A 253 -0.23 -15.08 -5.29
C HIS A 253 1.13 -14.49 -4.90
N LEU A 254 1.53 -13.40 -5.53
CA LEU A 254 2.70 -12.62 -5.11
C LEU A 254 2.24 -11.48 -4.19
N TRP A 255 2.59 -11.55 -2.91
CA TRP A 255 2.22 -10.58 -1.89
C TRP A 255 3.35 -9.58 -1.64
N ILE A 256 3.08 -8.30 -1.82
CA ILE A 256 3.98 -7.19 -1.56
C ILE A 256 3.49 -6.52 -0.28
N LEU A 257 4.25 -6.64 0.79
CA LEU A 257 3.89 -6.09 2.10
C LEU A 257 4.27 -4.61 2.18
N LEU A 258 3.42 -3.80 2.80
CA LEU A 258 3.68 -2.37 3.00
C LEU A 258 4.13 -2.12 4.43
N ARG A 259 5.11 -1.24 4.60
CA ARG A 259 5.66 -0.90 5.91
C ARG A 259 4.64 -0.13 6.76
N GLU A 260 3.99 0.83 6.12
CA GLU A 260 2.86 1.59 6.64
C GLU A 260 1.63 1.42 5.73
N PRO A 261 0.41 1.59 6.25
CA PRO A 261 -0.78 1.56 5.42
C PRO A 261 -0.74 2.71 4.40
N LEU A 262 -0.98 2.40 3.13
CA LEU A 262 -0.97 3.37 2.04
C LEU A 262 -2.37 3.57 1.47
N PRO A 263 -2.69 4.75 0.90
CA PRO A 263 -3.97 4.96 0.22
C PRO A 263 -4.21 3.90 -0.86
N ALA A 264 -5.41 3.31 -0.88
CA ALA A 264 -5.77 2.26 -1.85
C ALA A 264 -5.59 2.72 -3.30
N ALA A 265 -5.79 4.01 -3.58
CA ALA A 265 -5.58 4.59 -4.91
C ALA A 265 -4.11 4.56 -5.35
N LEU A 266 -3.17 4.79 -4.43
CA LEU A 266 -1.74 4.71 -4.72
C LEU A 266 -1.34 3.25 -4.98
N ALA A 267 -1.73 2.35 -4.08
CA ALA A 267 -1.50 0.92 -4.20
C ALA A 267 -2.08 0.33 -5.49
N HIS A 268 -3.32 0.70 -5.85
CA HIS A 268 -3.98 0.28 -7.08
C HIS A 268 -3.20 0.73 -8.32
N ARG A 269 -2.78 2.00 -8.39
CA ARG A 269 -2.02 2.54 -9.53
C ARG A 269 -0.65 1.87 -9.66
N PHE A 270 0.07 1.74 -8.56
CA PHE A 270 1.36 1.07 -8.54
C PHE A 270 1.24 -0.39 -8.94
N GLY A 271 0.31 -1.14 -8.35
CA GLY A 271 0.08 -2.55 -8.66
C GLY A 271 -0.28 -2.78 -10.12
N ASN A 272 -1.09 -1.91 -10.74
CA ASN A 272 -1.39 -2.01 -12.18
C ASN A 272 -0.17 -1.67 -13.05
N ALA A 273 0.62 -0.66 -12.70
CA ALA A 273 1.85 -0.36 -13.44
C ALA A 273 2.85 -1.53 -13.35
N LEU A 274 3.01 -2.11 -12.15
CA LEU A 274 3.84 -3.28 -11.94
C LEU A 274 3.32 -4.49 -12.72
N ALA A 275 2.02 -4.81 -12.64
CA ALA A 275 1.42 -5.91 -13.39
C ALA A 275 1.57 -5.75 -14.91
N ASN A 276 1.43 -4.53 -15.43
CA ASN A 276 1.65 -4.23 -16.84
C ASN A 276 3.12 -4.42 -17.26
N HIS A 277 4.07 -4.05 -16.39
CA HIS A 277 5.49 -4.26 -16.65
C HIS A 277 5.88 -5.75 -16.59
N LEU A 278 5.30 -6.48 -15.64
CA LEU A 278 5.63 -7.88 -15.40
C LEU A 278 4.93 -8.87 -16.34
N ALA A 279 3.78 -8.48 -16.91
CA ALA A 279 2.85 -9.17 -17.81
C ALA A 279 3.15 -10.68 -18.07
N PRO A 280 2.16 -11.58 -17.85
CA PRO A 280 2.36 -13.00 -18.14
C PRO A 280 2.85 -13.23 -19.58
N THR A 281 3.84 -14.10 -19.73
CA THR A 281 4.40 -14.48 -21.03
C THR A 281 3.49 -15.44 -21.78
N ALA A 282 2.69 -16.22 -21.05
CA ALA A 282 1.78 -17.22 -21.59
C ALA A 282 0.33 -16.71 -21.66
N PRO A 283 -0.37 -16.85 -22.81
CA PRO A 283 -1.73 -16.35 -23.02
C PRO A 283 -2.79 -17.08 -22.18
N GLU A 284 -2.48 -18.25 -21.65
CA GLU A 284 -3.35 -19.02 -20.74
C GLU A 284 -3.44 -18.40 -19.34
N LEU A 285 -2.51 -17.50 -19.00
CA LEU A 285 -2.34 -16.94 -17.68
C LEU A 285 -2.79 -15.47 -17.62
N PHE A 286 -3.39 -15.10 -16.50
CA PHE A 286 -3.87 -13.75 -16.24
C PHE A 286 -3.34 -13.26 -14.90
N LEU A 287 -3.01 -11.98 -14.82
CA LEU A 287 -2.51 -11.35 -13.60
C LEU A 287 -3.52 -10.31 -13.10
N GLU A 288 -4.21 -10.59 -11.99
CA GLU A 288 -5.12 -9.64 -11.34
C GLU A 288 -4.44 -8.90 -10.19
N VAL A 289 -4.74 -7.62 -10.02
CA VAL A 289 -4.16 -6.75 -8.98
C VAL A 289 -5.12 -6.56 -7.82
N PHE A 290 -4.59 -6.64 -6.60
CA PHE A 290 -5.29 -6.36 -5.35
C PHE A 290 -4.61 -5.22 -4.60
N PRO A 291 -5.33 -4.14 -4.23
CA PRO A 291 -6.76 -3.91 -4.50
C PRO A 291 -7.06 -3.60 -5.98
N ARG A 292 -8.19 -4.13 -6.47
CA ARG A 292 -8.66 -3.83 -7.84
C ARG A 292 -9.33 -2.46 -7.93
N GLN A 293 -9.83 -1.93 -6.82
CA GLN A 293 -10.46 -0.62 -6.76
C GLN A 293 -9.50 0.39 -6.14
N ALA A 294 -9.42 1.58 -6.72
CA ALA A 294 -8.71 2.71 -6.11
C ALA A 294 -9.42 3.22 -4.84
N GLN A 295 -10.75 3.10 -4.78
CA GLN A 295 -11.59 3.55 -3.68
C GLN A 295 -12.88 2.71 -3.62
N LEU A 296 -13.49 2.59 -2.44
CA LEU A 296 -14.80 1.99 -2.26
C LEU A 296 -15.91 3.05 -2.34
N ARG A 297 -17.04 2.72 -2.98
CA ARG A 297 -18.23 3.58 -3.03
C ARG A 297 -19.38 2.94 -2.25
N GLY A 298 -20.01 3.72 -1.36
CA GLY A 298 -21.19 3.31 -0.61
C GLY A 298 -20.95 2.03 0.23
N LYS A 299 -21.79 1.02 0.03
CA LYS A 299 -21.75 -0.26 0.76
C LYS A 299 -20.89 -1.35 0.08
N ALA A 300 -20.15 -1.02 -0.98
CA ALA A 300 -19.30 -1.98 -1.67
C ALA A 300 -18.20 -2.51 -0.73
N LEU A 301 -17.88 -3.81 -0.85
CA LEU A 301 -16.82 -4.45 -0.08
C LEU A 301 -15.45 -4.41 -0.76
N GLY A 302 -15.42 -4.29 -2.10
CA GLY A 302 -14.21 -4.43 -2.90
C GLY A 302 -13.99 -5.87 -3.37
N ASN A 303 -12.85 -6.12 -4.00
CA ASN A 303 -12.45 -7.49 -4.36
C ASN A 303 -11.93 -8.26 -3.14
N LEU A 304 -12.02 -9.58 -3.22
CA LEU A 304 -11.70 -10.51 -2.15
C LEU A 304 -10.49 -11.34 -2.57
N ILE A 305 -9.51 -11.51 -1.67
CA ILE A 305 -8.40 -12.44 -1.85
C ILE A 305 -8.38 -13.46 -0.70
N LYS A 306 -8.06 -14.72 -1.00
CA LYS A 306 -7.89 -15.78 0.02
C LYS A 306 -6.67 -15.47 0.88
N ILE A 307 -6.79 -15.64 2.20
CA ILE A 307 -5.62 -15.60 3.09
C ILE A 307 -4.71 -16.79 2.74
N PRO A 308 -3.38 -16.61 2.65
CA PRO A 308 -2.43 -17.71 2.44
C PRO A 308 -2.42 -18.72 3.58
N LEU A 309 -1.71 -19.84 3.38
CA LEU A 309 -1.49 -20.90 4.38
C LEU A 309 -2.70 -21.79 4.72
N GLY A 310 -3.93 -21.39 4.43
CA GLY A 310 -5.10 -22.26 4.62
C GLY A 310 -5.32 -23.33 3.54
N ILE A 311 -6.16 -24.31 3.88
CA ILE A 311 -6.59 -25.39 2.98
C ILE A 311 -7.71 -24.90 2.06
N HIS A 312 -7.63 -25.16 0.75
CA HIS A 312 -8.68 -24.79 -0.20
C HIS A 312 -9.76 -25.89 -0.26
N LEU A 313 -11.03 -25.55 0.01
CA LEU A 313 -12.10 -26.55 0.22
C LEU A 313 -12.39 -27.42 -1.00
N GLN A 314 -12.19 -26.91 -2.22
CA GLN A 314 -12.47 -27.69 -3.43
C GLN A 314 -11.35 -28.69 -3.77
N THR A 315 -10.10 -28.36 -3.45
CA THR A 315 -8.94 -29.15 -3.88
C THR A 315 -8.36 -29.98 -2.75
N GLY A 316 -8.70 -29.65 -1.50
CA GLY A 316 -8.06 -30.19 -0.30
C GLY A 316 -6.59 -29.78 -0.14
N ARG A 317 -6.03 -28.95 -1.03
CA ARG A 317 -4.61 -28.58 -0.96
C ARG A 317 -4.40 -27.35 -0.10
N ARG A 318 -3.32 -27.38 0.68
CA ARG A 318 -2.83 -26.24 1.44
C ARG A 318 -2.18 -25.22 0.49
N ALA A 319 -2.47 -23.94 0.70
CA ALA A 319 -1.67 -22.87 0.13
C ALA A 319 -0.32 -22.81 0.87
N CYS A 320 0.80 -22.86 0.17
CA CYS A 320 2.13 -22.84 0.80
C CYS A 320 2.94 -21.63 0.33
N LEU A 321 3.80 -21.13 1.22
CA LEU A 321 4.86 -20.19 0.85
C LEU A 321 5.86 -20.94 -0.02
N LEU A 322 6.32 -20.33 -1.10
CA LEU A 322 7.32 -20.91 -2.01
C LEU A 322 8.67 -20.22 -1.81
N ASP A 323 9.74 -21.00 -1.76
CA ASP A 323 11.11 -20.51 -1.74
C ASP A 323 11.63 -20.11 -3.13
N ASP A 324 12.93 -19.85 -3.21
CA ASP A 324 13.57 -19.42 -4.45
C ASP A 324 13.55 -20.47 -5.56
N ASP A 325 13.58 -21.74 -5.17
CA ASP A 325 13.53 -22.91 -6.05
C ASP A 325 12.08 -23.36 -6.33
N GLY A 326 11.10 -22.60 -5.83
CA GLY A 326 9.68 -22.90 -5.95
C GLY A 326 9.20 -24.07 -5.09
N GLN A 327 9.99 -24.51 -4.13
CA GLN A 327 9.58 -25.55 -3.21
C GLN A 327 8.71 -24.98 -2.09
N PRO A 328 7.70 -25.73 -1.61
CA PRO A 328 6.95 -25.36 -0.42
C PRO A 328 7.87 -25.24 0.79
N VAL A 329 7.82 -24.09 1.47
CA VAL A 329 8.53 -23.89 2.74
C VAL A 329 7.76 -24.57 3.87
N ASP A 330 8.44 -25.46 4.60
CA ASP A 330 7.87 -26.18 5.74
C ASP A 330 7.41 -25.22 6.85
N ASN A 331 8.28 -24.30 7.28
CA ASN A 331 7.96 -23.30 8.31
C ASN A 331 7.95 -21.86 7.78
N PRO A 332 6.78 -21.29 7.45
CA PRO A 332 6.70 -19.98 6.83
C PRO A 332 6.81 -18.81 7.83
N PHE A 333 6.58 -19.02 9.13
CA PHE A 333 6.48 -17.91 10.10
C PHE A 333 7.77 -17.09 10.27
N PRO A 334 8.98 -17.69 10.36
CA PRO A 334 10.23 -16.93 10.40
C PRO A 334 10.41 -16.02 9.18
N ILE A 335 10.10 -16.53 7.98
CA ILE A 335 10.17 -15.77 6.72
C ILE A 335 9.15 -14.63 6.74
N LEU A 336 7.90 -14.90 7.16
CA LEU A 336 6.86 -13.87 7.28
C LEU A 336 7.21 -12.77 8.28
N HIS A 337 7.89 -13.10 9.37
CA HIS A 337 8.33 -12.13 10.37
C HIS A 337 9.39 -11.17 9.84
N GLN A 338 10.31 -11.70 9.03
CA GLN A 338 11.44 -10.96 8.49
C GLN A 338 11.16 -10.41 7.09
N ALA A 339 9.97 -10.69 6.55
CA ALA A 339 9.63 -10.32 5.19
C ALA A 339 9.82 -8.81 4.96
N PRO A 340 10.62 -8.43 3.94
CA PRO A 340 10.84 -7.04 3.60
C PRO A 340 9.52 -6.34 3.26
N ARG A 341 9.42 -5.08 3.65
CA ARG A 341 8.21 -4.27 3.48
C ARG A 341 8.56 -3.01 2.74
N LEU A 342 7.76 -2.71 1.73
CA LEU A 342 7.93 -1.53 0.90
C LEU A 342 7.37 -0.31 1.65
N ASP A 343 8.20 0.71 1.86
CA ASP A 343 7.75 2.00 2.38
C ASP A 343 7.21 2.90 1.26
N ARG A 344 6.55 3.99 1.67
CA ARG A 344 5.92 4.94 0.75
C ARG A 344 6.91 5.58 -0.22
N GLU A 345 8.08 5.98 0.25
CA GLU A 345 9.06 6.72 -0.56
C GLU A 345 9.64 5.81 -1.65
N THR A 346 10.08 4.61 -1.26
CA THR A 346 10.56 3.59 -2.18
C THR A 346 9.48 3.22 -3.19
N LEU A 347 8.22 3.04 -2.76
CA LEU A 347 7.13 2.76 -3.69
C LEU A 347 6.94 3.89 -4.72
N LEU A 348 7.01 5.15 -4.30
CA LEU A 348 6.85 6.31 -5.19
C LEU A 348 8.01 6.42 -6.19
N ASP A 349 9.25 6.17 -5.75
CA ASP A 349 10.42 6.15 -6.62
C ASP A 349 10.32 5.05 -7.68
N LEU A 350 9.95 3.84 -7.26
CA LEU A 350 9.73 2.71 -8.16
C LEU A 350 8.58 3.00 -9.14
N PHE A 351 7.50 3.60 -8.64
CA PHE A 351 6.36 3.97 -9.48
C PHE A 351 6.74 5.01 -10.55
N ALA A 352 7.59 5.98 -10.21
CA ALA A 352 8.13 6.94 -11.15
C ALA A 352 9.03 6.26 -12.20
N ALA A 353 9.88 5.32 -11.78
CA ALA A 353 10.75 4.55 -12.67
C ALA A 353 9.98 3.65 -13.66
N LEU A 354 8.82 3.13 -13.26
CA LEU A 354 7.92 2.36 -14.15
C LEU A 354 7.25 3.25 -15.22
N GLY A 355 7.30 4.58 -15.10
CA GLY A 355 6.61 5.53 -15.98
C GLY A 355 7.47 6.29 -17.01
N ASN A 356 8.81 6.26 -16.93
CA ASN A 356 9.78 6.82 -17.89
C ASN A 356 11.23 6.43 -17.50
N PRO A 357 12.20 6.32 -18.42
CA PRO A 357 13.57 5.89 -18.09
C PRO A 357 14.51 7.03 -17.63
N THR A 358 15.33 6.74 -16.62
CA THR A 358 16.61 7.37 -16.16
C THR A 358 16.60 8.65 -15.29
N PRO A 359 17.71 8.99 -14.57
CA PRO A 359 18.62 8.19 -13.74
C PRO A 359 18.81 8.76 -12.29
N ARG A 360 19.25 7.91 -11.36
CA ARG A 360 19.54 8.19 -9.93
C ARG A 360 20.78 9.07 -9.70
N ARG A 361 20.79 9.87 -8.62
CA ARG A 361 22.01 10.42 -8.00
C ARG A 361 22.16 9.92 -6.55
N LEU A 362 23.42 9.72 -6.15
CA LEU A 362 23.90 9.19 -4.86
C LEU A 362 24.39 10.31 -3.92
N HIS A 363 24.59 9.91 -2.64
CA HIS A 363 25.39 10.49 -1.53
C HIS A 363 24.57 11.15 -0.40
N GLY A 364 24.83 10.90 0.89
CA GLY A 364 25.91 10.15 1.54
C GLY A 364 25.68 9.98 3.06
N ASP A 365 26.56 9.20 3.70
CA ASP A 365 26.53 8.62 5.05
C ASP A 365 26.79 9.57 6.26
N GLU A 366 26.15 9.23 7.41
CA GLU A 366 26.55 9.17 8.86
C GLU A 366 27.59 10.16 9.52
N PRO A 367 27.84 10.21 10.88
CA PRO A 367 27.52 9.32 12.03
C PRO A 367 27.14 9.99 13.41
N GLN A 368 27.24 9.18 14.49
CA GLN A 368 26.60 9.07 15.83
C GLN A 368 27.40 9.63 17.06
N HIS A 369 26.86 9.40 18.28
CA HIS A 369 27.49 9.13 19.64
C HIS A 369 27.29 10.19 20.78
N THR A 370 27.24 9.95 22.12
CA THR A 370 26.93 8.86 23.11
C THR A 370 27.01 9.44 24.56
N GLU A 371 26.14 8.95 25.47
CA GLU A 371 26.25 8.61 26.94
C GLU A 371 26.79 9.53 28.09
N ALA A 372 26.16 9.34 29.29
CA ALA A 372 26.38 9.95 30.63
C ALA A 372 27.29 9.10 31.57
N PRO A 373 27.68 9.53 32.83
CA PRO A 373 27.00 9.10 34.10
C PRO A 373 27.22 10.07 35.35
N PRO A 374 27.18 9.69 36.67
CA PRO A 374 26.09 10.02 37.65
C PRO A 374 26.52 10.64 39.03
N GLY A 375 25.55 10.95 39.93
CA GLY A 375 25.73 10.96 41.41
C GLY A 375 25.16 12.17 42.20
N PRO A 376 24.76 12.04 43.50
CA PRO A 376 23.43 12.43 43.98
C PRO A 376 23.33 13.47 45.14
N GLY A 377 22.10 13.91 45.44
CA GLY A 377 21.68 14.44 46.75
C GLY A 377 20.32 15.15 46.73
N VAL A 378 19.28 14.58 47.36
CA VAL A 378 17.90 15.11 47.38
C VAL A 378 17.50 15.57 48.79
N ARG A 379 16.75 16.69 48.85
CA ARG A 379 15.87 17.12 49.97
C ARG A 379 14.42 17.20 49.46
N PRO A 380 13.38 17.02 50.30
CA PRO A 380 12.04 16.64 49.86
C PRO A 380 11.17 17.81 49.34
N PRO A 381 10.22 17.58 48.40
CA PRO A 381 9.40 18.64 47.81
C PRO A 381 7.93 18.72 48.33
N PRO A 382 7.25 19.85 48.05
CA PRO A 382 5.86 20.17 48.46
C PRO A 382 4.77 19.61 47.48
N PRO A 383 3.46 19.75 47.77
CA PRO A 383 2.36 19.01 47.09
C PRO A 383 2.09 19.39 45.61
N PRO A 384 1.33 18.55 44.86
CA PRO A 384 1.29 18.56 43.38
C PRO A 384 0.57 19.76 42.73
N ALA A 385 1.12 20.17 41.58
CA ALA A 385 0.67 21.27 40.72
C ALA A 385 -0.50 20.86 39.77
N PRO A 386 -1.26 21.83 39.21
CA PRO A 386 -2.32 21.58 38.22
C PRO A 386 -1.79 20.97 36.90
N PHE A 387 -2.65 20.27 36.14
CA PHE A 387 -2.31 19.65 34.85
C PHE A 387 -1.84 20.68 33.81
N THR A 388 -0.75 20.35 33.12
CA THR A 388 -0.01 21.16 32.15
C THR A 388 0.23 20.38 30.84
N GLU A 389 0.84 21.03 29.85
CA GLU A 389 1.12 20.41 28.56
C GLU A 389 2.21 19.33 28.67
N SER A 390 3.18 19.54 29.56
CA SER A 390 4.21 18.54 29.85
C SER A 390 3.65 17.25 30.44
N ASP A 391 2.43 17.24 31.00
CA ASP A 391 1.79 16.02 31.52
C ASP A 391 1.49 14.99 30.41
N PHE A 392 1.36 15.40 29.14
CA PHE A 392 1.21 14.44 28.02
C PHE A 392 2.46 13.59 27.80
N GLU A 393 3.64 14.13 28.12
CA GLU A 393 4.93 13.45 27.96
C GLU A 393 5.42 12.81 29.26
N THR A 394 5.15 13.45 30.39
CA THR A 394 5.66 13.06 31.71
C THR A 394 4.78 12.02 32.41
N ARG A 395 3.48 11.94 32.10
CA ARG A 395 2.61 10.87 32.65
C ARG A 395 2.75 9.59 31.83
N PRO A 396 3.25 8.48 32.41
CA PRO A 396 3.65 7.30 31.64
C PRO A 396 2.54 6.70 30.77
N ALA A 397 1.30 6.63 31.28
CA ALA A 397 0.17 6.06 30.55
C ALA A 397 -0.25 6.92 29.35
N LEU A 398 -0.25 8.25 29.50
CA LEU A 398 -0.54 9.18 28.40
C LEU A 398 0.57 9.15 27.36
N ALA A 399 1.82 9.22 27.81
CA ALA A 399 2.97 9.23 26.93
C ALA A 399 3.08 7.93 26.12
N ALA A 400 2.83 6.77 26.74
CA ALA A 400 2.79 5.49 26.04
C ALA A 400 1.63 5.39 25.05
N LEU A 401 0.45 5.90 25.41
CA LEU A 401 -0.71 5.96 24.51
C LEU A 401 -0.42 6.78 23.25
N LEU A 402 0.15 7.98 23.42
CA LEU A 402 0.44 8.89 22.30
C LEU A 402 1.59 8.37 21.43
N ARG A 403 2.68 7.86 22.06
CA ARG A 403 3.76 7.20 21.30
C ARG A 403 3.29 5.97 20.53
N GLY A 404 2.35 5.20 21.09
CA GLY A 404 1.82 3.99 20.45
C GLY A 404 0.77 4.25 19.36
N CYS A 405 0.03 5.37 19.44
CA CYS A 405 -1.07 5.67 18.54
C CYS A 405 -0.91 7.03 17.85
N ALA A 406 -0.33 7.02 16.65
CA ALA A 406 -0.12 8.21 15.82
C ALA A 406 -1.38 9.05 15.56
N VAL A 407 -2.57 8.41 15.54
CA VAL A 407 -3.85 9.12 15.40
C VAL A 407 -4.13 9.97 16.63
N LEU A 408 -4.04 9.40 17.83
CA LEU A 408 -4.32 10.14 19.06
C LEU A 408 -3.30 11.25 19.29
N ASP A 409 -2.03 10.98 19.02
CA ASP A 409 -0.97 11.99 19.05
C ASP A 409 -1.27 13.17 18.12
N THR A 410 -1.68 12.88 16.88
CA THR A 410 -2.08 13.93 15.92
C THR A 410 -3.31 14.72 16.40
N LEU A 411 -4.32 14.05 16.96
CA LEU A 411 -5.51 14.73 17.49
C LEU A 411 -5.19 15.60 18.71
N VAL A 412 -4.31 15.15 19.60
CA VAL A 412 -3.84 15.97 20.74
C VAL A 412 -3.10 17.19 20.19
N ARG A 413 -2.14 17.01 19.28
CA ARG A 413 -1.39 18.13 18.66
C ARG A 413 -2.33 19.14 17.97
N ARG A 414 -3.31 18.68 17.19
CA ARG A 414 -4.33 19.57 16.60
C ARG A 414 -5.09 20.40 17.63
N GLY A 415 -5.57 19.77 18.70
CA GLY A 415 -6.28 20.49 19.75
C GLY A 415 -5.40 21.47 20.53
N LEU A 416 -4.10 21.21 20.65
CA LEU A 416 -3.15 22.09 21.33
C LEU A 416 -2.66 23.24 20.44
N GLU A 417 -2.24 22.93 19.22
CA GLU A 417 -1.57 23.84 18.28
C GLU A 417 -2.56 24.57 17.38
N GLU A 418 -3.45 23.84 16.71
CA GLU A 418 -4.45 24.40 15.79
C GLU A 418 -5.68 24.93 16.55
N ARG A 419 -5.81 24.57 17.84
CA ARG A 419 -6.91 24.95 18.73
C ARG A 419 -8.28 24.63 18.14
N ARG A 420 -8.36 23.52 17.41
CA ARG A 420 -9.56 23.08 16.71
C ARG A 420 -9.68 21.57 16.71
N LEU A 421 -10.88 21.07 17.00
CA LEU A 421 -11.26 19.66 16.90
C LEU A 421 -12.71 19.53 16.41
N ASP A 422 -12.91 18.77 15.34
CA ASP A 422 -14.24 18.47 14.84
C ASP A 422 -15.02 17.50 15.79
N HIS A 423 -16.31 17.30 15.52
CA HIS A 423 -17.13 16.45 16.39
C HIS A 423 -16.64 14.98 16.45
N PRO A 424 -16.35 14.30 15.31
CA PRO A 424 -15.72 12.98 15.34
C PRO A 424 -14.40 12.89 16.12
N GLU A 425 -13.49 13.85 15.94
CA GLU A 425 -12.19 13.94 16.61
C GLU A 425 -12.35 14.05 18.13
N ARG A 426 -13.26 14.92 18.59
CA ARG A 426 -13.60 15.06 20.02
C ARG A 426 -14.10 13.75 20.62
N ILE A 427 -14.97 13.02 19.91
CA ILE A 427 -15.47 11.73 20.40
C ILE A 427 -14.32 10.71 20.49
N VAL A 428 -13.41 10.67 19.51
CA VAL A 428 -12.26 9.77 19.53
C VAL A 428 -11.37 10.05 20.74
N LEU A 429 -10.95 11.29 20.97
CA LEU A 429 -10.12 11.66 22.13
C LEU A 429 -10.82 11.30 23.45
N ARG A 430 -12.09 11.68 23.59
CA ARG A 430 -12.90 11.39 24.78
C ARG A 430 -12.96 9.89 25.09
N HIS A 431 -13.30 9.06 24.11
CA HIS A 431 -13.52 7.63 24.31
C HIS A 431 -12.26 6.77 24.22
N ALA A 432 -11.11 7.36 23.87
CA ALA A 432 -9.81 6.73 24.01
C ALA A 432 -9.18 7.11 25.36
N MET A 433 -8.90 8.40 25.56
CA MET A 433 -8.16 8.87 26.72
C MET A 433 -8.99 8.89 27.99
N GLY A 434 -10.31 9.12 27.92
CA GLY A 434 -11.19 9.19 29.10
C GLY A 434 -11.30 7.89 29.91
N HIS A 435 -10.72 6.78 29.41
CA HIS A 435 -10.58 5.52 30.14
C HIS A 435 -9.25 5.42 30.91
N LEU A 436 -8.32 6.36 30.78
CA LEU A 436 -7.07 6.38 31.54
C LEU A 436 -7.24 7.05 32.91
N PRO A 437 -6.37 6.74 33.91
CA PRO A 437 -6.38 7.40 35.21
C PRO A 437 -6.30 8.93 35.11
N ASP A 438 -5.37 9.44 34.30
CA ASP A 438 -5.16 10.88 34.04
C ASP A 438 -5.95 11.39 32.82
N GLY A 439 -6.84 10.55 32.29
CA GLY A 439 -7.53 10.77 31.03
C GLY A 439 -8.50 11.95 31.04
N ILE A 440 -9.14 12.19 32.19
CA ILE A 440 -10.09 13.29 32.37
C ILE A 440 -9.37 14.62 32.21
N ASP A 441 -8.28 14.81 32.96
CA ASP A 441 -7.51 16.04 32.96
C ASP A 441 -6.91 16.29 31.58
N ALA A 442 -6.35 15.26 30.96
CA ALA A 442 -5.77 15.34 29.62
C ALA A 442 -6.81 15.77 28.56
N VAL A 443 -7.97 15.11 28.50
CA VAL A 443 -9.04 15.45 27.56
C VAL A 443 -9.55 16.87 27.82
N ASN A 444 -9.81 17.22 29.08
CA ASN A 444 -10.32 18.55 29.45
C ASN A 444 -9.30 19.65 29.14
N TYR A 445 -8.01 19.38 29.29
CA TYR A 445 -6.93 20.32 28.97
C TYR A 445 -6.87 20.65 27.47
N VAL A 446 -7.03 19.64 26.61
CA VAL A 446 -7.16 19.84 25.16
C VAL A 446 -8.47 20.58 24.84
N PHE A 447 -9.58 20.14 25.43
CA PHE A 447 -10.90 20.71 25.12
C PHE A 447 -11.00 22.19 25.48
N ARG A 448 -10.42 22.61 26.61
CA ARG A 448 -10.40 24.03 27.02
C ARG A 448 -9.60 24.94 26.08
N ARG A 449 -8.71 24.39 25.23
CA ARG A 449 -7.96 25.17 24.24
C ARG A 449 -8.72 25.42 22.95
N CYS A 450 -9.73 24.61 22.67
CA CYS A 450 -10.56 24.67 21.47
C CYS A 450 -11.82 25.52 21.75
N PRO A 451 -11.93 26.76 21.22
CA PRO A 451 -13.02 27.68 21.54
C PRO A 451 -14.42 27.19 21.17
N GLU A 452 -14.53 26.29 20.20
CA GLU A 452 -15.78 25.71 19.71
C GLU A 452 -16.36 24.61 20.62
N ILE A 453 -15.61 24.20 21.65
CA ILE A 453 -16.02 23.13 22.56
C ILE A 453 -16.76 23.73 23.76
N PRO A 454 -18.05 23.42 23.93
CA PRO A 454 -18.81 23.96 25.06
C PRO A 454 -18.40 23.29 26.39
N PRO A 455 -18.53 23.97 27.54
CA PRO A 455 -18.10 23.46 28.84
C PRO A 455 -18.76 22.14 29.28
N ASP A 456 -19.97 21.83 28.78
CA ASP A 456 -20.70 20.58 29.04
C ASP A 456 -20.08 19.36 28.34
N ALA A 457 -19.21 19.58 27.36
CA ALA A 457 -18.46 18.51 26.70
C ALA A 457 -17.30 17.98 27.57
N LEU A 458 -16.91 18.70 28.63
CA LEU A 458 -15.85 18.30 29.56
C LEU A 458 -16.25 17.04 30.35
N LEU A 459 -15.26 16.20 30.64
CA LEU A 459 -15.43 14.99 31.43
C LEU A 459 -15.45 15.34 32.92
N GLY A 460 -16.53 14.96 33.61
CA GLY A 460 -16.63 15.05 35.08
C GLY A 460 -16.23 13.77 35.82
N LYS A 461 -16.10 12.65 35.11
CA LYS A 461 -15.71 11.35 35.67
C LYS A 461 -15.10 10.46 34.60
N ARG A 462 -14.26 9.51 35.03
CA ARG A 462 -13.63 8.52 34.15
C ARG A 462 -14.72 7.71 33.46
N LEU A 463 -14.52 7.42 32.18
CA LEU A 463 -15.49 6.64 31.42
C LEU A 463 -15.49 5.19 31.90
N ALA A 464 -16.70 4.66 32.12
CA ALA A 464 -16.93 3.25 32.40
C ALA A 464 -17.26 2.49 31.10
N GLY A 465 -17.03 1.18 31.11
CA GLY A 465 -17.27 0.31 29.95
C GLY A 465 -16.08 0.21 29.00
N SER A 466 -16.35 -0.29 27.80
CA SER A 466 -15.34 -0.64 26.80
C SER A 466 -14.76 0.60 26.08
N PRO A 467 -13.42 0.79 26.07
CA PRO A 467 -12.80 1.86 25.30
C PRO A 467 -13.03 1.70 23.79
N ILE A 468 -12.94 2.79 23.05
CA ILE A 468 -13.11 2.79 21.59
C ILE A 468 -12.09 1.86 20.90
N SER A 469 -12.55 1.07 19.93
CA SER A 469 -11.67 0.18 19.15
C SER A 469 -10.92 0.93 18.04
N CYS A 470 -9.75 0.41 17.64
CA CYS A 470 -8.96 0.96 16.51
C CYS A 470 -9.78 1.05 15.22
N ALA A 471 -10.62 0.04 14.94
CA ALA A 471 -11.53 0.05 13.79
C ALA A 471 -12.54 1.19 13.87
N ARG A 472 -13.12 1.46 15.05
CA ARG A 472 -14.07 2.55 15.26
C ARG A 472 -13.40 3.92 15.19
N VAL A 473 -12.13 4.02 15.60
CA VAL A 473 -11.31 5.24 15.41
C VAL A 473 -11.16 5.52 13.91
N ARG A 474 -10.67 4.57 13.12
CA ARG A 474 -10.48 4.72 11.66
C ARG A 474 -11.78 5.06 10.93
N GLN A 475 -12.90 4.47 11.34
CA GLN A 475 -14.21 4.80 10.78
C GLN A 475 -14.67 6.23 11.09
N ARG A 476 -14.31 6.77 12.27
CA ARG A 476 -14.75 8.11 12.72
C ARG A 476 -13.88 9.22 12.16
N VAL A 477 -12.57 9.01 12.09
CA VAL A 477 -11.60 10.02 11.64
C VAL A 477 -10.74 9.52 10.47
N PRO A 478 -11.34 9.04 9.36
CA PRO A 478 -10.61 8.42 8.26
C PRO A 478 -9.59 9.39 7.62
N ASN A 479 -9.90 10.69 7.57
CA ASN A 479 -8.99 11.72 7.04
C ASN A 479 -7.70 11.86 7.88
N VAL A 480 -7.79 11.59 9.19
CA VAL A 480 -6.62 11.60 10.08
C VAL A 480 -5.92 10.25 10.03
N SER A 481 -6.66 9.15 10.18
CA SER A 481 -6.04 7.83 10.26
C SER A 481 -5.37 7.37 8.96
N SER A 482 -5.82 7.87 7.81
CA SER A 482 -5.20 7.61 6.50
C SER A 482 -3.99 8.52 6.19
N SER A 483 -3.82 9.64 6.90
CA SER A 483 -2.70 10.56 6.69
C SER A 483 -1.51 10.29 7.62
N VAL A 484 -1.66 9.39 8.57
CA VAL A 484 -0.64 8.98 9.54
C VAL A 484 -0.44 7.46 9.46
N PRO A 485 0.69 6.89 9.92
CA PRO A 485 0.98 5.46 9.83
C PRO A 485 0.16 4.62 10.85
N CYS A 486 -1.18 4.72 10.80
CA CYS A 486 -2.08 4.06 11.74
C CYS A 486 -2.18 2.55 11.46
N ASN A 487 -1.34 1.74 12.11
CA ASN A 487 -1.42 0.26 12.04
C ASN A 487 -1.21 -0.42 13.39
N CYS A 488 -1.94 0.03 14.42
CA CYS A 488 -1.75 -0.42 15.79
C CYS A 488 -1.85 -1.95 15.95
N ALA A 489 -0.96 -2.48 16.78
CA ALA A 489 -0.59 -3.88 16.90
C ALA A 489 -0.43 -4.22 18.39
N PHE A 490 -1.04 -5.32 18.85
CA PHE A 490 -1.06 -5.68 20.28
C PHE A 490 -0.68 -7.16 20.49
N PRO A 491 0.56 -7.56 20.15
CA PRO A 491 0.98 -8.96 20.25
C PRO A 491 0.90 -9.52 21.68
N ASN A 492 1.03 -8.67 22.71
CA ASN A 492 0.95 -9.08 24.11
C ASN A 492 -0.49 -9.15 24.65
N HIS A 493 -1.49 -8.81 23.83
CA HIS A 493 -2.91 -8.82 24.21
C HIS A 493 -3.77 -9.42 23.09
N PRO A 494 -3.51 -10.66 22.65
CA PRO A 494 -4.19 -11.29 21.50
C PRO A 494 -5.70 -11.49 21.74
N ASP A 495 -6.11 -11.72 22.99
CA ASP A 495 -7.51 -11.97 23.37
C ASP A 495 -8.33 -10.68 23.55
N GLN A 496 -7.68 -9.52 23.52
CA GLN A 496 -8.35 -8.24 23.67
C GLN A 496 -8.60 -7.62 22.30
N TYR A 497 -9.78 -7.04 22.10
CA TYR A 497 -10.07 -6.34 20.86
C TYR A 497 -9.11 -5.15 20.70
N PRO A 498 -8.58 -4.88 19.48
CA PRO A 498 -7.64 -3.79 19.27
C PRO A 498 -8.24 -2.43 19.66
N SER A 499 -7.61 -1.77 20.64
CA SER A 499 -7.98 -0.45 21.13
C SER A 499 -6.72 0.36 21.44
N PRO A 500 -6.66 1.67 21.15
CA PRO A 500 -5.49 2.49 21.47
C PRO A 500 -5.07 2.40 22.95
N VAL A 501 -6.04 2.25 23.86
CA VAL A 501 -5.79 2.14 25.30
C VAL A 501 -4.86 0.97 25.66
N LEU A 502 -4.78 -0.07 24.82
CA LEU A 502 -3.86 -1.19 25.01
C LEU A 502 -2.38 -0.78 24.96
N HIS A 503 -2.03 0.33 24.32
CA HIS A 503 -0.66 0.88 24.39
C HIS A 503 -0.27 1.37 25.80
N ALA A 504 -1.26 1.65 26.64
CA ALA A 504 -1.07 2.05 28.04
C ALA A 504 -1.45 0.94 29.04
N HIS A 505 -1.80 -0.26 28.55
CA HIS A 505 -2.20 -1.37 29.41
C HIS A 505 -1.02 -1.86 30.26
N GLY A 506 -1.28 -2.14 31.55
CA GLY A 506 -0.23 -2.56 32.49
C GLY A 506 0.70 -1.44 32.95
N ILE A 507 0.56 -0.21 32.44
CA ILE A 507 1.31 0.94 32.94
C ILE A 507 0.61 1.46 34.19
N PRO A 508 1.30 1.54 35.35
CA PRO A 508 0.69 2.02 36.58
C PRO A 508 0.21 3.47 36.43
N PRO A 509 -0.88 3.86 37.11
CA PRO A 509 -1.31 5.25 37.15
C PRO A 509 -0.16 6.14 37.64
N HIS A 510 -0.05 7.34 37.08
CA HIS A 510 0.89 8.32 37.61
C HIS A 510 0.51 8.60 39.08
N ALA A 511 1.39 8.27 40.02
CA ALA A 511 1.15 8.53 41.43
C ALA A 511 1.07 10.06 41.64
N PRO A 512 0.01 10.61 42.26
CA PRO A 512 0.01 12.01 42.65
C PRO A 512 1.05 12.19 43.76
N GLY A 513 2.23 12.66 43.39
CA GLY A 513 3.36 12.84 44.29
C GLY A 513 4.67 12.46 43.64
N THR A 514 5.38 13.50 43.19
CA THR A 514 6.77 13.52 42.70
C THR A 514 7.10 12.49 41.60
N PRO A 515 7.07 12.87 40.31
CA PRO A 515 7.70 12.06 39.27
C PRO A 515 9.19 11.90 39.58
N PRO A 516 9.87 10.84 39.11
CA PRO A 516 11.32 10.93 38.98
C PRO A 516 11.59 12.18 38.13
N LEU A 517 12.37 13.11 38.67
CA LEU A 517 12.92 14.22 37.91
C LEU A 517 13.71 13.60 36.77
N ASP A 518 13.07 13.42 35.62
CA ASP A 518 13.74 13.15 34.36
C ASP A 518 14.39 14.47 33.94
N THR A 519 15.49 14.78 34.64
CA THR A 519 16.37 15.90 34.33
C THR A 519 16.84 15.84 32.89
N GLU A 520 16.83 14.66 32.26
CA GLU A 520 17.13 14.50 30.86
C GLU A 520 15.98 15.01 29.99
N ALA A 521 14.71 14.74 30.32
CA ALA A 521 13.56 15.34 29.65
C ALA A 521 13.52 16.86 29.82
N ILE A 522 13.83 17.38 31.01
CA ILE A 522 13.90 18.82 31.26
C ILE A 522 15.07 19.46 30.49
N ALA A 523 16.25 18.82 30.49
CA ALA A 523 17.40 19.30 29.73
C ALA A 523 17.13 19.26 28.22
N ARG A 524 16.54 18.18 27.69
CA ARG A 524 16.11 18.08 26.29
C ARG A 524 15.10 19.18 25.95
N SER A 525 14.11 19.42 26.82
CA SER A 525 13.13 20.48 26.65
C SER A 525 13.77 21.87 26.67
N TRP A 526 14.70 22.14 27.60
CA TRP A 526 15.42 23.40 27.69
C TRP A 526 16.33 23.64 26.48
N VAL A 527 17.04 22.62 26.01
CA VAL A 527 17.87 22.70 24.78
C VAL A 527 16.98 22.98 23.57
N ALA A 528 15.86 22.27 23.43
CA ALA A 528 14.91 22.52 22.35
C ALA A 528 14.31 23.94 22.39
N LEU A 529 14.00 24.45 23.59
CA LEU A 529 13.53 25.82 23.78
C LEU A 529 14.63 26.85 23.51
N GLN A 530 15.88 26.57 23.86
CA GLN A 530 17.04 27.42 23.53
C GLN A 530 17.26 27.48 22.02
N GLU A 531 17.26 26.34 21.32
CA GLU A 531 17.38 26.31 19.86
C GLU A 531 16.22 27.03 19.17
N ARG A 532 15.01 26.90 19.71
CA ARG A 532 13.85 27.65 19.22
C ARG A 532 14.01 29.15 19.48
N HIS A 533 14.49 29.55 20.65
CA HIS A 533 14.78 30.95 20.98
C HIS A 533 15.80 31.55 20.00
N HIS A 534 16.93 30.87 19.78
CA HIS A 534 17.95 31.33 18.84
C HIS A 534 17.43 31.41 17.40
N ARG A 535 16.59 30.47 16.95
CA ARG A 535 15.93 30.54 15.64
C ARG A 535 15.01 31.74 15.54
N ILE A 536 14.18 31.99 16.55
CA ILE A 536 13.27 33.14 16.59
C ILE A 536 14.06 34.46 16.60
N GLU A 537 15.15 34.55 17.37
CA GLU A 537 16.03 35.72 17.37
C GLU A 537 16.70 35.94 16.01
N ALA A 538 17.15 34.88 15.34
CA ALA A 538 17.74 34.95 14.01
C ALA A 538 16.70 35.39 12.95
N GLU A 539 15.48 34.84 13.02
CA GLU A 539 14.37 35.25 12.16
C GLU A 539 13.99 36.72 12.41
N LEU A 540 13.90 37.14 13.68
CA LEU A 540 13.61 38.52 14.05
C LEU A 540 14.69 39.47 13.58
N ALA A 541 15.97 39.11 13.73
CA ALA A 541 17.11 39.89 13.22
C ALA A 541 17.07 39.98 11.68
N GLY A 542 16.75 38.88 11.00
CA GLY A 542 16.57 38.84 9.55
C GLY A 542 15.42 39.72 9.07
N GLN A 543 14.26 39.68 9.75
CA GLN A 543 13.12 40.54 9.47
C GLN A 543 13.43 42.01 9.75
N ARG A 544 14.10 42.31 10.87
CA ARG A 544 14.58 43.65 11.20
C ARG A 544 15.49 44.19 10.11
N GLN A 545 16.44 43.40 9.61
CA GLN A 545 17.35 43.82 8.55
C GLN A 545 16.62 44.06 7.22
N ARG A 546 15.70 43.17 6.83
CA ARG A 546 14.85 43.37 5.65
C ARG A 546 14.00 44.64 5.78
N PHE A 547 13.48 44.90 6.97
CA PHE A 547 12.66 46.08 7.22
C PHE A 547 13.48 47.38 7.16
N ILE A 548 14.70 47.38 7.72
CA ILE A 548 15.66 48.47 7.57
C ILE A 548 15.96 48.71 6.09
N GLN A 549 16.30 47.68 5.31
CA GLN A 549 16.56 47.81 3.86
C GLN A 549 15.36 48.35 3.10
N THR A 550 14.14 47.93 3.48
CA THR A 550 12.91 48.42 2.89
C THR A 550 12.72 49.91 3.16
N LEU A 551 12.99 50.37 4.38
CA LEU A 551 12.94 51.80 4.72
C LEU A 551 14.06 52.59 4.03
N GLU A 552 15.30 52.07 3.93
CA GLU A 552 16.39 52.72 3.19
C GLU A 552 16.07 52.94 1.71
N ALA A 553 15.25 52.07 1.12
CA ALA A 553 14.79 52.19 -0.26
C ALA A 553 13.67 53.22 -0.47
N LEU A 554 13.05 53.72 0.62
CA LEU A 554 12.03 54.77 0.54
C LEU A 554 12.70 56.16 0.52
N PRO A 555 12.19 57.13 -0.27
CA PRO A 555 12.79 58.46 -0.39
C PRO A 555 12.96 59.20 0.94
N ASP A 556 11.98 59.07 1.83
CA ASP A 556 11.95 59.75 3.14
C ASP A 556 12.28 58.80 4.32
N GLN A 557 12.68 57.56 4.03
CA GLN A 557 12.98 56.50 5.02
C GLN A 557 11.91 56.30 6.11
N ARG A 558 10.65 56.58 5.78
CA ARG A 558 9.48 56.51 6.66
C ARG A 558 8.41 55.62 6.04
N LEU A 559 7.79 54.78 6.86
CA LEU A 559 6.64 53.96 6.47
C LEU A 559 5.50 54.18 7.45
N ARG A 560 4.37 54.68 6.94
CA ARG A 560 3.13 54.80 7.70
C ARG A 560 2.34 53.50 7.65
N VAL A 561 1.93 53.01 8.81
CA VAL A 561 1.09 51.80 8.96
C VAL A 561 -0.07 52.10 9.92
N ALA A 562 -1.00 51.16 10.06
CA ALA A 562 -2.11 51.34 11.00
C ALA A 562 -1.57 51.49 12.44
N GLY A 563 -1.87 52.63 13.07
CA GLY A 563 -1.50 52.91 14.47
C GLY A 563 -0.23 53.75 14.66
N GLY A 564 0.47 54.16 13.59
CA GLY A 564 1.64 55.02 13.69
C GLY A 564 2.58 54.97 12.48
N THR A 565 3.75 55.59 12.64
CA THR A 565 4.78 55.71 11.61
C THR A 565 6.09 55.12 12.10
N TRP A 566 6.70 54.26 11.27
CA TRP A 566 8.07 53.80 11.42
C TRP A 566 9.01 54.73 10.68
N GLU A 567 10.10 55.13 11.31
CA GLU A 567 11.18 55.94 10.73
C GLU A 567 12.52 55.24 10.96
N LEU A 568 13.40 55.28 9.95
CA LEU A 568 14.77 54.83 10.10
C LEU A 568 15.68 56.00 10.50
N VAL A 569 16.22 55.96 11.71
CA VAL A 569 17.10 56.99 12.26
C VAL A 569 18.50 56.42 12.43
N ARG A 570 19.54 57.23 12.18
CA ARG A 570 20.93 56.82 12.42
C ARG A 570 21.40 57.33 13.78
N GLN A 571 21.62 56.41 14.72
CA GLN A 571 22.22 56.73 16.02
C GLN A 571 23.66 56.20 16.05
N GLN A 572 24.63 57.08 16.27
CA GLN A 572 26.07 56.74 16.25
C GLN A 572 26.51 55.98 14.99
N GLY A 573 25.92 56.30 13.83
CA GLY A 573 26.23 55.66 12.55
C GLY A 573 25.50 54.35 12.28
N LEU A 574 24.75 53.80 13.24
CA LEU A 574 23.98 52.56 13.09
C LEU A 574 22.50 52.83 12.78
N PRO A 575 21.86 52.07 11.86
CA PRO A 575 20.43 52.19 11.57
C PRO A 575 19.57 51.66 12.73
N VAL A 576 18.70 52.53 13.23
CA VAL A 576 17.75 52.26 14.33
C VAL A 576 16.33 52.52 13.85
N LEU A 577 15.45 51.55 14.05
CA LEU A 577 14.02 51.68 13.75
C LEU A 577 13.35 52.42 14.90
N GLN A 578 12.70 53.54 14.61
CA GLN A 578 11.94 54.34 15.57
C GLN A 578 10.45 54.28 15.24
N TRP A 579 9.62 54.01 16.25
CA TRP A 579 8.17 53.99 16.13
C TRP A 579 7.56 55.24 16.77
N THR A 580 6.67 55.89 16.02
CA THR A 580 5.87 57.03 16.49
C THR A 580 4.39 56.68 16.35
N PRO A 581 3.65 56.44 17.45
CA PRO A 581 2.22 56.11 17.36
C PRO A 581 1.40 57.29 16.84
N ASP A 582 0.28 57.02 16.17
CA ASP A 582 -0.71 58.04 15.81
C ASP A 582 -1.43 58.48 17.10
N ILE A 583 -1.03 59.60 17.69
CA ILE A 583 -1.67 60.15 18.90
C ILE A 583 -3.00 60.79 18.47
N GLY A 584 -4.13 60.21 18.90
CA GLY A 584 -5.45 60.87 18.86
C GLY A 584 -5.51 61.99 19.91
N PRO A 585 -6.39 63.00 19.77
CA PRO A 585 -6.44 64.15 20.69
C PRO A 585 -6.60 63.66 22.14
N GLU A 586 -5.74 64.16 23.03
CA GLU A 586 -5.83 63.88 24.48
C GLU A 586 -7.22 64.31 24.99
N PRO A 587 -7.91 63.49 25.80
CA PRO A 587 -9.10 63.94 26.51
C PRO A 587 -8.67 64.98 27.55
N GLU A 588 -9.24 66.19 27.48
CA GLU A 588 -9.11 67.21 28.53
C GLU A 588 -9.44 66.58 29.90
N GLU A 589 -8.52 66.72 30.85
CA GLU A 589 -8.68 66.22 32.22
C GLU A 589 -9.91 66.88 32.91
N PRO A 590 -10.61 66.15 33.80
CA PRO A 590 -11.91 66.54 34.34
C PRO A 590 -11.91 67.73 35.30
#